data_AF-A0A8J5K4Z8-F1
#
_entry.id   AF-A0A8J5K4Z8-F1
#
_cell.length_a   1.000
_cell.length_b   1.000
_cell.length_c   1.000
_cell.angle_alpha   90.00
_cell.angle_beta   90.00
_cell.angle_gamma   90.00
#
_symmetry.space_group_name_H-M   'P 1'
#
loop_
_entity.id
_entity.type
_entity.pdbx_description
1 polymer ?
#
loop_
_entity_poly.entity_id
_entity_poly.type
_entity_poly.pdbx_seq_one_letter_code
_entity_poly.pdbx_strand_id
1 'polypeptide(L)' 'MVYVEAYEDFEKAAERVYLNAPMKCVQYKTDSQQELKKLEKLISNLMKHMASGER' A
#
# COMPACT_ATOMS: atom_id res chain seq x y z
N MET A 1 -6.04 -4.29 13.56
CA MET A 1 -6.22 -3.77 12.18
C MET A 1 -6.24 -2.26 12.29
N VAL A 2 -5.32 -1.54 11.63
CA VAL A 2 -5.32 -0.06 11.64
C VAL A 2 -6.06 0.42 10.40
N TYR A 3 -7.12 1.20 10.61
CA TYR A 3 -7.87 1.86 9.54
C TYR A 3 -7.28 3.24 9.33
N VAL A 4 -7.02 3.57 8.07
CA VAL A 4 -6.50 4.87 7.66
C VAL A 4 -7.56 5.55 6.79
N GLU A 5 -7.83 6.82 7.02
CA GLU A 5 -8.87 7.58 6.32
C GLU A 5 -8.31 8.40 5.15
N ALA A 6 -7.02 8.72 5.18
CA ALA A 6 -6.33 9.43 4.11
C ALA A 6 -5.47 8.48 3.28
N TYR A 7 -5.58 8.58 1.95
CA TYR A 7 -4.78 7.77 1.03
C TYR A 7 -3.27 7.93 1.25
N GLU A 8 -2.78 9.15 1.51
CA GLU A 8 -1.35 9.40 1.70
C GLU A 8 -0.76 8.67 2.91
N ASP A 9 -1.56 8.56 3.99
CA ASP A 9 -1.14 7.85 5.19
C ASP A 9 -1.20 6.33 4.97
N PHE A 10 -2.17 5.86 4.18
CA PHE A 10 -2.22 4.47 3.73
C PHE A 10 -1.00 4.10 2.89
N GLU A 11 -0.63 4.93 1.91
CA GLU A 11 0.50 4.68 1.01
C GLU A 11 1.80 4.50 1.80
N LYS A 12 2.12 5.45 2.69
CA LYS A 12 3.30 5.38 3.59
C LYS A 12 3.28 4.15 4.49
N ALA A 13 2.11 3.80 5.04
CA ALA A 13 1.98 2.64 5.90
C ALA A 13 2.13 1.33 5.13
N ALA A 14 1.60 1.25 3.90
CA ALA A 14 1.70 0.09 3.03
C ALA A 14 3.16 -0.18 2.65
N GLU A 15 3.91 0.84 2.22
CA GLU A 15 5.34 0.72 1.94
C GLU A 15 6.14 0.26 3.17
N ARG A 16 5.87 0.85 4.34
CA ARG A 16 6.58 0.48 5.58
C ARG A 16 6.31 -0.96 5.98
N VAL A 17 5.05 -1.39 5.95
CA VAL A 17 4.64 -2.76 6.29
C VAL A 17 5.24 -3.74 5.29
N TYR A 18 5.21 -3.40 4.01
CA TYR A 18 5.79 -4.18 2.95
C TYR A 18 7.29 -4.45 3.15
N LEU A 19 8.08 -3.43 3.51
CA LEU A 19 9.54 -3.58 3.71
C LEU A 19 9.91 -4.27 5.04
N ASN A 20 9.23 -3.89 6.13
CA ASN A 20 9.69 -4.20 7.48
C ASN A 20 8.89 -5.31 8.18
N ALA A 21 7.65 -5.55 7.76
CA ALA A 21 6.74 -6.45 8.46
C ALA A 21 5.72 -7.07 7.49
N PRO A 22 6.15 -7.89 6.51
CA PRO A 22 5.29 -8.39 5.43
C PRO A 22 4.13 -9.27 5.92
N MET A 23 4.16 -9.74 7.18
CA MET A 23 3.08 -10.49 7.82
C MET A 23 2.00 -9.59 8.47
N LYS A 24 2.17 -8.26 8.44
CA LYS A 24 1.17 -7.29 8.92
C LYS A 24 0.36 -6.75 7.74
N CYS A 25 -0.84 -6.25 8.01
CA CYS A 25 -1.73 -5.69 7.00
C CYS A 25 -2.19 -4.27 7.38
N VAL A 26 -2.36 -3.42 6.38
CA VAL A 26 -3.00 -2.10 6.47
C VAL A 26 -4.26 -2.11 5.60
N GLN A 27 -5.32 -1.45 6.05
CA GLN A 27 -6.58 -1.38 5.30
C GLN A 27 -6.98 0.06 5.01
N TYR A 28 -7.36 0.30 3.76
CA TYR A 28 -7.94 1.54 3.26
C TYR A 28 -9.20 1.21 2.48
N LYS A 29 -10.27 1.96 2.73
CA LYS A 29 -11.56 1.83 2.03
C LYS A 29 -11.90 3.18 1.42
N THR A 30 -12.26 3.17 0.15
CA THR A 30 -12.67 4.37 -0.58
C THR A 30 -13.61 3.99 -1.70
N ASP A 31 -14.59 4.85 -1.97
CA ASP A 31 -15.45 4.76 -3.16
C ASP A 31 -14.97 5.73 -4.27
N SER A 32 -13.88 6.46 -4.03
CA SER A 32 -13.31 7.41 -4.99
C SER A 32 -12.59 6.70 -6.13
N GLN A 33 -13.13 6.83 -7.34
CA GLN A 33 -12.51 6.30 -8.57
C GLN A 33 -11.08 6.82 -8.80
N GLN A 34 -10.80 8.05 -8.39
CA GLN A 34 -9.46 8.62 -8.50
C GLN A 34 -8.47 7.87 -7.60
N GLU A 35 -8.88 7.53 -6.39
CA GLU A 35 -8.04 6.83 -5.42
C GLU A 35 -7.89 5.35 -5.75
N LEU A 36 -8.91 4.72 -6.32
CA LEU A 36 -8.81 3.34 -6.85
C LEU A 36 -7.66 3.21 -7.85
N LYS A 37 -7.52 4.16 -8.80
CA LYS A 37 -6.38 4.17 -9.74
C LYS A 37 -5.03 4.33 -9.04
N LYS A 38 -4.97 5.12 -7.97
CA LYS A 38 -3.74 5.26 -7.18
C LYS A 38 -3.41 3.95 -6.45
N LEU A 39 -4.40 3.25 -5.90
CA LEU A 39 -4.23 1.93 -5.27
C LEU A 39 -3.66 0.89 -6.25
N GLU A 40 -4.18 0.82 -7.47
CA GLU A 40 -3.68 -0.10 -8.51
C GLU A 40 -2.21 0.17 -8.84
N LYS A 41 -1.83 1.44 -8.94
CA LYS A 41 -0.44 1.86 -9.19
C LYS A 41 0.47 1.48 -8.02
N LEU A 42 0.03 1.72 -6.78
CA LEU A 42 0.76 1.36 -5.57
C LEU A 42 1.02 -0.14 -5.50
N ILE A 43 -0.01 -0.97 -5.68
CA ILE A 43 0.12 -2.43 -5.66
C ILE A 43 1.12 -2.91 -6.73
N SER A 44 1.05 -2.34 -7.93
CA SER A 44 1.98 -2.66 -9.02
C SER A 44 3.43 -2.32 -8.67
N ASN A 45 3.68 -1.19 -8.00
CA ASN A 45 5.01 -0.79 -7.57
C ASN A 45 5.55 -1.71 -6.47
N LEU A 46 4.73 -2.01 -5.46
CA LEU A 46 5.10 -2.92 -4.39
C LEU A 46 5.44 -4.32 -4.94
N MET A 47 4.64 -4.86 -5.86
CA MET A 47 4.95 -6.16 -6.48
C MET A 47 6.25 -6.15 -7.29
N LYS A 48 6.56 -5.07 -8.00
CA LYS A 48 7.85 -4.93 -8.70
C LYS A 48 9.02 -4.97 -7.74
N HIS A 49 8.91 -4.28 -6.60
CA HIS A 49 9.94 -4.32 -5.57
C HIS A 49 10.07 -5.73 -4.96
N MET A 50 9.01 -6.57 -4.95
CA MET A 50 9.09 -7.93 -4.38
C MET A 50 9.92 -8.80 -5.30
N ALA A 51 9.65 -8.67 -6.60
CA ALA A 51 10.28 -9.46 -7.63
C ALA A 51 11.74 -9.07 -7.85
N SER A 52 12.10 -7.79 -7.66
CA SER A 52 13.49 -7.33 -7.85
C SER A 52 14.43 -7.77 -6.73
N GLY A 53 13.92 -8.15 -5.55
CA GLY A 53 14.75 -8.51 -4.39
C GLY A 53 15.57 -7.34 -3.82
N GLU A 54 15.34 -6.14 -4.34
CA GLU A 54 15.97 -4.89 -3.91
C GLU A 54 15.25 -4.43 -2.63
N ARG A 55 15.96 -4.52 -1.50
CA ARG A 55 15.51 -4.05 -0.18
C ARG A 55 16.03 -2.66 0.11
#